data_AF-A0A7W1FZ47-F1
#
_entry.id   AF-A0A7W1FZ47-F1
#
_cell.length_a   1.000
_cell.length_b   1.000
_cell.length_c   1.000
_cell.angle_alpha   90.00
_cell.angle_beta   90.00
_cell.angle_gamma   90.00
#
_symmetry.space_group_name_H-M   'P 1'
#
loop_
_entity.id
_entity.type
_entity.pdbx_description
1 polymer ?
#
loop_
_entity_poly.entity_id
_entity_poly.type
_entity_poly.pdbx_seq_one_letter_code
_entity_poly.pdbx_strand_id
1 'polypeptide(L)' 'MGLVKEPKDVDLFVENKPLSVKEKKELSEFIKKLQEKSKAKKRTSRKFKKAV' A
#
# COMPACT_ATOMS: atom_id res chain seq x y z
N MET A 1 25.09 -14.75 11.61
CA MET A 1 24.01 -14.24 10.74
C MET A 1 24.62 -13.85 9.40
N GLY A 2 24.54 -14.74 8.41
CA GLY A 2 25.22 -14.55 7.12
C GLY A 2 24.56 -13.46 6.28
N LEU A 3 25.28 -12.37 6.05
CA LEU A 3 24.91 -11.36 5.06
C LEU A 3 25.09 -11.98 3.67
N VAL A 4 23.98 -12.32 3.00
CA VAL A 4 24.02 -12.70 1.58
C VAL A 4 24.56 -11.48 0.83
N LYS A 5 25.77 -11.61 0.30
CA LYS A 5 26.42 -10.56 -0.49
C LYS A 5 25.64 -10.41 -1.79
N GLU A 6 25.20 -9.20 -2.11
CA GLU A 6 24.54 -8.92 -3.39
C GLU A 6 25.47 -9.39 -4.54
N PRO A 7 24.96 -10.16 -5.51
CA PRO A 7 25.76 -10.63 -6.63
C PRO A 7 26.26 -9.44 -7.45
N LYS A 8 27.58 -9.39 -7.67
CA LYS A 8 28.31 -8.22 -8.21
C LYS A 8 27.89 -7.78 -9.62
N ASP A 9 27.18 -8.63 -10.34
CA ASP A 9 26.89 -8.46 -11.77
C ASP A 9 25.38 -8.63 -12.07
N VAL A 10 24.50 -8.47 -11.08
CA VAL A 10 23.04 -8.55 -11.28
C VAL A 10 22.43 -7.18 -11.07
N ASP A 11 22.22 -6.48 -12.18
CA ASP A 11 21.39 -5.28 -12.20
C ASP A 11 19.91 -5.72 -12.14
N LEU A 12 19.25 -5.43 -11.02
CA LEU A 12 17.81 -5.63 -10.87
C LEU A 12 17.07 -4.55 -11.67
N PHE A 13 16.81 -4.82 -12.95
CA PHE A 13 15.95 -3.97 -13.76
C PHE A 13 14.49 -4.16 -13.36
N VAL A 14 13.94 -3.13 -12.69
CA VAL A 14 12.50 -3.08 -12.40
C VAL A 14 11.78 -2.70 -13.68
N GLU A 15 11.25 -3.69 -14.39
CA GLU A 15 10.34 -3.45 -15.51
C GLU A 15 9.04 -2.81 -14.98
N ASN A 16 8.93 -1.48 -15.13
CA ASN A 16 7.70 -0.75 -14.86
C ASN A 16 6.66 -1.04 -15.97
N LYS A 17 6.09 -2.24 -15.97
CA LYS A 17 4.99 -2.58 -16.88
C LYS A 17 3.80 -1.67 -16.60
N PRO A 18 3.26 -0.98 -17.61
CA PRO A 18 2.09 -0.15 -17.42
C PRO A 18 0.90 -1.04 -17.04
N LEU A 19 0.21 -0.68 -15.96
CA LEU A 19 -0.97 -1.41 -15.50
C LEU A 19 -2.04 -1.45 -16.60
N SER A 20 -2.61 -2.64 -16.81
CA SER A 20 -3.77 -2.87 -17.67
C SER A 20 -4.99 -2.09 -17.15
N VAL A 21 -5.95 -1.81 -18.04
CA VAL A 21 -7.18 -1.09 -17.67
C VAL A 21 -7.96 -1.83 -16.56
N LYS A 22 -7.91 -3.17 -16.55
CA LYS A 22 -8.56 -3.99 -15.50
C LYS A 22 -7.84 -3.83 -14.16
N GLU A 23 -6.52 -3.99 -14.16
CA GLU A 23 -5.67 -3.87 -12.97
C GLU A 23 -5.76 -2.47 -12.35
N LYS A 24 -5.80 -1.42 -13.18
CA LYS A 24 -5.99 -0.03 -12.71
C LYS A 24 -7.30 0.15 -11.95
N LYS A 25 -8.39 -0.47 -12.42
CA LYS A 25 -9.71 -0.37 -11.77
C LYS A 25 -9.70 -1.10 -10.43
N GLU A 26 -9.21 -2.33 -10.40
CA GLU A 26 -9.11 -3.14 -9.18
C GLU A 26 -8.24 -2.45 -8.12
N LEU A 27 -7.09 -1.92 -8.51
CA LEU A 27 -6.19 -1.20 -7.62
C LEU A 27 -6.85 0.08 -7.05
N SER A 28 -7.53 0.83 -7.91
CA SER A 28 -8.28 2.03 -7.50
C SER A 28 -9.39 1.70 -6.49
N GLU A 29 -10.17 0.65 -6.73
CA GLU A 29 -11.22 0.20 -5.81
C GLU A 29 -10.64 -0.27 -4.48
N PHE A 30 -9.51 -0.99 -4.51
CA PHE A 30 -8.81 -1.43 -3.31
C PHE A 30 -8.33 -0.25 -2.45
N ILE A 31 -7.70 0.75 -3.08
CA ILE A 31 -7.24 1.96 -2.40
C ILE A 31 -8.41 2.72 -1.78
N LYS A 32 -9.53 2.88 -2.50
CA LYS A 32 -10.74 3.54 -1.99
C LYS A 32 -11.27 2.85 -0.74
N LYS A 33 -11.42 1.52 -0.77
CA LYS A 33 -11.86 0.72 0.40
C LYS A 33 -10.93 0.88 1.60
N LEU A 34 -9.62 0.94 1.38
CA LEU A 34 -8.65 1.19 2.47
C LEU A 34 -8.77 2.60 3.05
N GLN A 35 -8.91 3.60 2.19
CA GLN A 35 -9.11 4.98 2.62
C GLN A 35 -10.39 5.14 3.44
N GLU A 36 -11.49 4.52 3.02
CA GLU A 36 -12.75 4.52 3.78
C GLU A 36 -12.61 3.88 5.16
N LYS A 37 -11.98 2.70 5.23
CA LYS A 37 -11.69 2.02 6.50
C LYS A 37 -10.83 2.87 7.43
N SER A 38 -9.80 3.53 6.90
CA SER A 38 -8.94 4.42 7.69
C SER A 38 -9.67 5.67 8.18
N LYS A 39 -10.53 6.27 7.36
CA LYS A 39 -11.39 7.41 7.74
C LYS A 39 -12.38 7.02 8.84
N ALA A 40 -12.98 5.83 8.74
CA ALA A 40 -13.88 5.30 9.76
C ALA A 40 -13.16 5.14 11.11
N LYS A 41 -11.98 4.50 11.13
CA LYS A 41 -11.16 4.36 12.35
C LYS A 41 -10.80 5.70 12.99
N LYS A 42 -10.42 6.70 12.18
CA LYS A 42 -10.10 8.06 12.66
C LYS A 42 -11.31 8.79 13.27
N ARG A 43 -12.53 8.53 12.78
CA ARG A 43 -13.76 9.12 13.35
C ARG A 43 -14.09 8.50 14.70
N THR A 44 -13.93 7.19 14.84
CA THR A 44 -14.17 6.48 16.11
C THR A 44 -13.19 6.92 17.20
N SER A 45 -11.91 7.05 16.88
CA SER A 45 -10.89 7.50 17.85
C SER A 45 -11.08 8.96 18.29
N ARG A 46 -11.59 9.84 17.41
CA ARG A 46 -11.94 11.23 17.76
C ARG A 46 -13.14 11.33 18.68
N LYS A 47 -14.15 10.46 18.54
CA LYS A 47 -15.30 10.41 19.47
C LYS A 47 -14.87 9.96 20.86
N PHE A 48 -13.98 8.96 20.94
CA PHE A 48 -13.44 8.48 22.22
C PHE A 48 -12.61 9.55 22.95
N LYS A 49 -11.78 10.32 22.23
CA LYS A 49 -11.00 11.42 22.83
C LYS A 49 -11.82 12.64 23.27
N LYS A 50 -13.08 12.75 22.83
CA LYS A 50 -13.97 13.86 23.22
C LYS A 50 -14.89 13.48 24.38
N ALA A 51 -14.97 12.20 24.72
CA ALA A 51 -15.77 11.65 25.81
C ALA A 51 -14.96 11.37 27.10
N VAL A 52 -13.64 11.55 27.05
CA VAL A 52 -12.71 11.60 28.18
C VAL A 52 -12.33 13.06 28.39
#